data_AF-A0A1H0SGY2-F1
#
_entry.id   AF-A0A1H0SGY2-F1
#
_cell.length_a   1.000
_cell.length_b   1.000
_cell.length_c   1.000
_cell.angle_alpha   90.00
_cell.angle_beta   90.00
_cell.angle_gamma   90.00
#
_symmetry.space_group_name_H-M   'P 1'
#
loop_
_entity.id
_entity.type
_entity.pdbx_description
1 polymer ?
#
loop_
_entity_poly.entity_id
_entity_poly.type
_entity_poly.pdbx_seq_one_letter_code
_entity_poly.pdbx_strand_id
1 'polypeptide(L)'
;MRRRGAQFWLWTNNRLPIHTHEEVLSDGVQVEVQARVSHEGVTQVFIGIYADSGWAICEEFHDRCVGEYYCTALKWGARRARELVADTRAFVAPHRVQFTLDPVITDEPTLALRRMEMTERERLKIRTDDAWSEYLAAKEAMLELMRAHKVDPGIWADHKERLRQAIDRRVCVQRAYLS
;
A
#
# COMPACT_ATOMS: atom_id res chain seq x y z
N MET A 1 -1.83 -7.75 -19.72
CA MET A 1 -3.25 -7.37 -19.93
C MET A 1 -3.67 -6.46 -18.78
N ARG A 2 -4.31 -5.31 -19.07
CA ARG A 2 -4.71 -4.33 -18.04
C ARG A 2 -5.94 -4.82 -17.27
N ARG A 3 -5.93 -4.67 -15.94
CA ARG A 3 -7.03 -5.00 -15.03
C ARG A 3 -7.81 -3.72 -14.73
N ARG A 4 -8.93 -3.54 -15.44
CA ARG A 4 -9.77 -2.33 -15.38
C ARG A 4 -10.51 -2.23 -14.05
N GLY A 5 -10.49 -1.05 -13.43
CA GLY A 5 -11.25 -0.73 -12.24
C GLY A 5 -12.65 -0.20 -12.55
N ALA A 6 -13.37 0.18 -11.49
CA ALA A 6 -14.76 0.64 -11.60
C ALA A 6 -14.90 1.95 -12.39
N GLN A 7 -13.92 2.84 -12.31
CA GLN A 7 -13.93 4.14 -12.99
C GLN A 7 -13.95 3.97 -14.51
N PHE A 8 -13.17 3.02 -15.03
CA PHE A 8 -13.22 2.66 -16.45
C PHE A 8 -14.61 2.18 -16.88
N TRP A 9 -15.24 1.31 -16.10
CA TRP A 9 -16.56 0.73 -16.44
C TRP A 9 -17.70 1.73 -16.33
N LEU A 10 -17.62 2.69 -15.40
CA LEU A 10 -18.57 3.79 -15.30
C LEU A 10 -18.43 4.76 -16.47
N TRP A 11 -17.20 5.00 -16.91
CA TRP A 11 -16.95 5.89 -18.02
C TRP A 11 -17.30 5.24 -19.36
N THR A 12 -16.90 4.01 -19.64
CA THR A 12 -16.94 3.42 -21.00
C THR A 12 -18.32 3.47 -21.67
N ASN A 13 -18.35 3.77 -22.97
CA ASN A 13 -19.56 3.80 -23.78
C ASN A 13 -19.22 3.47 -25.24
N ASN A 14 -19.54 2.24 -25.66
CA ASN A 14 -19.20 1.71 -26.99
C ASN A 14 -19.95 2.39 -28.15
N ARG A 15 -20.91 3.28 -27.86
CA ARG A 15 -21.68 4.01 -28.90
C ARG A 15 -20.99 5.29 -29.35
N LEU A 16 -19.97 5.74 -28.61
CA LEU A 16 -19.26 6.98 -28.90
C LEU A 16 -17.86 6.65 -29.46
N PRO A 17 -17.41 7.33 -30.53
CA PRO A 17 -16.04 7.21 -31.00
C PRO A 17 -15.04 7.62 -29.91
N ILE A 18 -13.98 6.83 -29.76
CA ILE A 18 -12.93 7.05 -28.77
C ILE A 18 -11.62 7.34 -29.50
N HIS A 19 -10.88 8.33 -28.99
CA HIS A 19 -9.50 8.58 -29.34
C HIS A 19 -8.61 8.20 -28.17
N THR A 20 -7.51 7.50 -28.42
CA THR A 20 -6.62 6.98 -27.38
C THR A 20 -5.21 7.53 -27.54
N HIS A 21 -4.60 7.85 -26.40
CA HIS A 21 -3.17 8.08 -26.26
C HIS A 21 -2.63 7.09 -25.24
N GLU A 22 -1.62 6.32 -25.61
CA GLU A 22 -0.93 5.40 -24.71
C GLU A 22 0.55 5.75 -24.64
N GLU A 23 1.12 5.66 -23.45
CA GLU A 23 2.55 5.76 -23.24
C GLU A 23 3.02 4.77 -22.17
N VAL A 24 4.27 4.34 -22.28
CA VAL A 24 4.94 3.53 -21.25
C VAL A 24 6.10 4.35 -20.72
N LEU A 25 6.09 4.58 -19.41
CA LEU A 25 7.12 5.34 -18.72
C LEU A 25 8.37 4.47 -18.49
N SER A 26 9.50 5.10 -18.11
CA SER A 26 10.79 4.42 -17.95
C SER A 26 10.82 3.35 -16.86
N ASP A 27 9.90 3.39 -15.90
CA ASP A 27 9.72 2.42 -14.82
C ASP A 27 8.73 1.30 -15.18
N GLY A 28 8.25 1.25 -16.43
CA GLY A 28 7.29 0.25 -16.90
C GLY A 28 5.83 0.57 -16.57
N VAL A 29 5.57 1.70 -15.88
CA VAL A 29 4.20 2.19 -15.66
C VAL A 29 3.57 2.54 -17.00
N GLN A 30 2.37 2.04 -17.23
CA GLN A 30 1.60 2.25 -18.45
C GLN A 30 0.53 3.30 -18.20
N VAL A 31 0.49 4.31 -19.06
CA VAL A 31 -0.52 5.37 -19.05
C VAL A 31 -1.41 5.20 -20.27
N GLU A 32 -2.71 5.26 -20.04
CA GLU A 32 -3.72 5.25 -21.08
C GLU A 32 -4.67 6.42 -20.85
N VAL A 33 -4.80 7.25 -21.87
CA VAL A 33 -5.70 8.40 -21.87
C VAL A 33 -6.66 8.21 -23.03
N GLN A 34 -7.95 8.21 -22.74
CA GLN A 34 -8.99 8.12 -23.76
C GLN A 34 -9.83 9.39 -23.74
N ALA A 35 -10.16 9.92 -24.91
CA ALA A 35 -11.04 11.06 -25.06
C ALA A 35 -12.20 10.71 -25.99
N ARG A 36 -13.38 11.25 -25.70
CA ARG A 36 -14.56 11.14 -26.54
C ARG A 36 -15.40 12.40 -26.41
N VAL A 37 -16.37 12.55 -27.31
CA VAL A 37 -17.37 13.61 -27.24
C VAL A 37 -18.72 12.98 -26.92
N SER A 38 -19.42 13.50 -25.92
CA SER A 38 -20.77 13.07 -25.56
C SER A 38 -21.77 13.51 -26.63
N HIS A 39 -23.01 12.98 -26.58
CA HIS A 39 -24.09 13.45 -27.45
C HIS A 39 -24.43 14.93 -27.25
N GLU A 40 -24.12 15.48 -26.07
CA GLU A 40 -24.31 16.91 -25.73
C GLU A 40 -23.13 17.78 -26.19
N GLY A 41 -22.13 17.20 -26.87
CA GLY A 41 -20.95 17.92 -27.35
C GLY A 41 -19.89 18.19 -26.27
N VAL A 42 -20.03 17.61 -25.07
CA VAL A 42 -19.05 17.71 -24.00
C VAL A 42 -17.91 16.75 -24.27
N THR A 43 -16.68 17.26 -24.30
CA THR A 43 -15.50 16.40 -24.39
C THR A 43 -15.20 15.78 -23.03
N GLN A 44 -15.19 14.45 -22.98
CA GLN A 44 -14.93 13.66 -21.80
C GLN A 44 -13.58 12.97 -21.95
N VAL A 45 -12.84 12.84 -20.86
CA VAL A 45 -11.54 12.18 -20.83
C VAL A 45 -11.48 11.16 -19.71
N PHE A 46 -10.94 9.99 -20.00
CA PHE A 46 -10.58 8.96 -19.04
C PHE A 46 -9.06 8.85 -18.98
N ILE A 47 -8.55 8.63 -17.78
CA ILE A 47 -7.13 8.47 -17.48
C ILE A 47 -6.98 7.19 -16.67
N GLY A 48 -6.20 6.24 -17.17
CA GLY A 48 -5.83 5.02 -16.47
C GLY A 48 -4.31 4.91 -16.35
N ILE A 49 -3.84 4.65 -15.14
CA ILE A 49 -2.44 4.41 -14.82
C ILE A 49 -2.32 2.99 -14.29
N TYR A 50 -1.48 2.18 -14.94
CA TYR A 50 -1.35 0.76 -14.66
C TYR A 50 0.11 0.40 -14.38
N ALA A 51 0.33 -0.48 -13.41
CA ALA A 51 1.63 -1.10 -13.19
C ALA A 51 2.02 -1.99 -14.39
N ASP A 52 3.30 -2.35 -14.47
CA ASP A 52 3.84 -3.31 -15.44
C ASP A 52 3.10 -4.67 -15.44
N SER A 53 2.65 -5.09 -14.26
CA SER A 53 1.82 -6.27 -14.00
C SER A 53 0.38 -6.14 -14.52
N GLY A 54 -0.02 -4.95 -14.97
CA GLY A 54 -1.34 -4.62 -15.48
C GLY A 54 -2.37 -4.24 -14.41
N TRP A 55 -2.01 -4.19 -13.12
CA TRP A 55 -2.89 -3.69 -12.05
C TRP A 55 -3.11 -2.18 -12.15
N ALA A 56 -4.34 -1.73 -11.94
CA ALA A 56 -4.64 -0.31 -11.87
C ALA A 56 -3.98 0.32 -10.62
N ILE A 57 -3.16 1.33 -10.84
CA ILE A 57 -2.61 2.20 -9.78
C ILE A 57 -3.62 3.31 -9.50
N CYS A 58 -4.15 3.93 -10.56
CA CYS A 58 -5.11 5.01 -10.48
C CYS A 58 -5.97 5.02 -11.75
N GLU A 59 -7.26 5.31 -11.59
CA GLU A 59 -8.17 5.57 -12.70
C GLU A 59 -9.03 6.79 -12.35
N GLU A 60 -9.17 7.74 -13.27
CA GLU A 60 -10.00 8.93 -13.13
C GLU A 60 -10.72 9.21 -14.46
N PHE A 61 -11.88 9.87 -14.41
CA PHE A 61 -12.49 10.48 -15.59
C PHE A 61 -12.99 11.88 -15.30
N HIS A 62 -13.02 12.72 -16.33
CA HIS A 62 -13.34 14.14 -16.23
C HIS A 62 -14.19 14.59 -17.41
N ASP A 63 -15.22 15.39 -17.12
CA ASP A 63 -15.89 16.20 -18.13
C ASP A 63 -15.09 17.49 -18.30
N ARG A 64 -14.70 17.80 -19.53
CA ARG A 64 -13.86 18.97 -19.83
C ARG A 64 -14.73 20.18 -20.13
N CYS A 65 -14.96 20.45 -21.41
CA CYS A 65 -15.79 21.56 -21.87
C CYS A 65 -16.53 21.17 -23.15
N VAL A 66 -17.65 21.85 -23.40
CA VAL A 66 -18.35 21.77 -24.67
C VAL A 66 -17.46 22.36 -25.78
N GLY A 67 -17.30 21.64 -26.88
CA GLY A 67 -16.54 22.10 -28.05
C GLY A 67 -15.01 22.08 -27.90
N GLU A 68 -14.47 21.57 -26.80
CA GLU A 68 -13.02 21.33 -26.71
C GLU A 68 -12.61 20.19 -27.65
N TYR A 69 -11.58 20.40 -28.47
CA TYR A 69 -11.07 19.34 -29.35
C TYR A 69 -10.47 18.17 -28.54
N TYR A 70 -10.75 16.94 -28.99
CA TYR A 70 -10.23 15.72 -28.35
C TYR A 70 -8.70 15.73 -28.21
N CYS A 71 -7.96 16.31 -29.16
CA CYS A 71 -6.50 16.37 -29.11
C CYS A 71 -5.99 17.25 -27.96
N THR A 72 -6.73 18.31 -27.59
CA THR A 72 -6.45 19.14 -26.43
C THR A 72 -6.75 18.38 -25.14
N ALA A 73 -7.89 17.68 -25.09
CA ALA A 73 -8.26 16.84 -23.95
C ALA A 73 -7.27 15.69 -23.72
N LEU A 74 -6.77 15.04 -24.77
CA LEU A 74 -5.74 14.00 -24.69
C LEU A 74 -4.41 14.55 -24.16
N LYS A 75 -3.96 15.70 -24.67
CA LYS A 75 -2.73 16.36 -24.16
C LYS A 75 -2.86 16.73 -22.69
N TRP A 76 -4.03 17.24 -22.29
CA TRP A 76 -4.31 17.52 -20.90
C TRP A 76 -4.30 16.23 -20.05
N GLY A 77 -4.97 15.18 -20.51
CA GLY A 77 -5.02 13.90 -19.79
C GLY A 77 -3.65 13.25 -19.65
N ALA A 78 -2.79 13.33 -20.67
CA ALA A 78 -1.41 12.85 -20.59
C ALA A 78 -0.59 13.64 -19.56
N ARG A 79 -0.75 14.97 -19.53
CA ARG A 79 -0.11 15.79 -18.49
C ARG A 79 -0.62 15.43 -17.10
N ARG A 80 -1.94 15.31 -16.91
CA ARG A 80 -2.55 14.94 -15.64
C ARG A 80 -2.11 13.56 -15.17
N ALA A 81 -1.98 12.59 -16.08
CA ALA A 81 -1.45 11.27 -15.76
C ALA A 81 -0.02 11.34 -15.21
N ARG A 82 0.86 12.16 -15.82
CA ARG A 82 2.23 12.35 -15.33
C ARG A 82 2.29 13.04 -13.98
N GLU A 83 1.42 14.02 -13.74
CA GLU A 83 1.26 14.65 -12.42
C GLU A 83 0.84 13.60 -11.37
N LEU A 84 -0.18 12.78 -11.68
CA LEU A 84 -0.62 11.70 -10.80
C LEU A 84 0.49 10.67 -10.53
N VAL A 85 1.28 10.29 -11.55
CA VAL A 85 2.43 9.40 -11.35
C VAL A 85 3.48 10.06 -10.45
N ALA A 86 3.76 11.35 -10.64
CA ALA A 86 4.70 12.08 -9.79
C ALA A 86 4.22 12.19 -8.33
N ASP A 87 2.92 12.42 -8.12
CA ASP A 87 2.29 12.50 -6.79
C ASP A 87 2.22 11.12 -6.10
N THR A 88 1.98 10.06 -6.87
CA THR A 88 1.88 8.68 -6.35
C THR A 88 3.26 8.07 -6.08
N ARG A 89 4.30 8.57 -6.75
CA ARG A 89 5.68 8.20 -6.41
C ARG A 89 5.95 8.67 -4.99
N ALA A 90 6.17 7.72 -4.09
CA ALA A 90 6.73 8.01 -2.78
C ALA A 90 7.93 8.93 -2.98
N PHE A 91 7.99 10.03 -2.22
CA PHE A 91 9.17 10.89 -2.22
C PHE A 91 10.40 10.04 -1.96
N VAL A 92 11.14 9.73 -3.02
CA VAL A 92 12.46 9.13 -2.92
C VAL A 92 13.38 10.31 -2.72
N ALA A 93 13.69 10.59 -1.47
CA ALA A 93 14.70 11.57 -1.14
C ALA A 93 15.96 11.27 -1.99
N PRO A 94 16.64 12.28 -2.59
CA PRO A 94 17.78 12.05 -3.48
C PRO A 94 18.92 11.28 -2.80
N HIS A 95 18.94 11.29 -1.47
CA HIS A 95 19.61 10.28 -0.66
C HIS A 95 18.78 8.99 -0.71
N ARG A 96 19.15 8.13 -1.66
CA ARG A 96 18.91 6.69 -1.74
C ARG A 96 18.24 6.17 -0.48
N VAL A 97 17.02 5.62 -0.58
CA VAL A 97 16.40 4.88 0.53
C VAL A 97 17.44 3.88 1.01
N GLN A 98 18.06 4.17 2.15
CA GLN A 98 19.01 3.30 2.77
C GLN A 98 18.19 2.12 3.29
N PHE A 99 18.07 1.09 2.46
CA PHE A 99 17.77 -0.27 2.91
C PHE A 99 19.02 -0.91 3.53
N THR A 100 20.09 -0.15 3.76
CA THR A 100 20.94 -0.47 4.90
C THR A 100 20.11 -0.15 6.12
N LEU A 101 19.66 -1.19 6.84
CA LEU A 101 19.36 -1.06 8.26
C LEU A 101 20.35 -0.03 8.81
N ASP A 102 19.86 1.11 9.30
CA ASP A 102 20.70 1.99 10.12
C ASP A 102 21.44 1.07 11.09
N PRO A 103 22.75 1.28 11.35
CA PRO A 103 23.47 0.45 12.30
C PRO A 103 22.58 0.35 13.53
N VAL A 104 22.18 -0.89 13.87
CA VAL A 104 21.30 -1.18 15.00
C VAL A 104 21.77 -0.27 16.11
N ILE A 105 20.95 0.72 16.48
CA ILE A 105 21.33 1.65 17.53
C ILE A 105 21.31 0.80 18.79
N THR A 106 22.46 0.22 19.13
CA THR A 106 22.67 -0.55 20.35
C THR A 106 22.92 0.36 21.54
N ASP A 107 23.10 1.66 21.27
CA ASP A 107 23.31 2.68 22.28
C ASP A 107 21.99 2.99 23.00
N GLU A 108 21.88 2.44 24.21
CA GLU A 108 20.73 2.56 25.12
C GLU A 108 20.24 4.02 25.31
N PRO A 109 21.09 5.04 25.50
CA PRO A 109 20.62 6.42 25.67
C PRO A 109 20.04 7.03 24.38
N THR A 110 20.60 6.71 23.22
CA THR A 110 20.05 7.14 21.93
C THR A 110 18.69 6.47 21.65
N LEU A 111 18.54 5.18 21.99
CA LEU A 111 17.24 4.49 21.97
C LEU A 111 16.23 5.12 22.94
N ALA A 112 16.68 5.51 24.13
CA ALA A 112 15.84 6.14 25.16
C ALA A 112 15.32 7.51 24.71
N LEU A 113 16.18 8.37 24.13
CA LEU A 113 15.77 9.68 23.59
C LEU A 113 14.75 9.54 22.46
N ARG A 114 14.95 8.59 21.54
CA ARG A 114 14.00 8.31 20.46
C ARG A 114 12.67 7.79 20.99
N ARG A 115 12.69 6.92 22.01
CA ARG A 115 11.48 6.47 22.73
C ARG A 115 10.76 7.63 23.43
N MET A 116 11.50 8.62 23.94
CA MET A 116 10.94 9.82 24.59
C MET A 116 10.24 10.77 23.61
N GLU A 117 10.76 10.91 22.37
CA GLU A 117 10.18 11.77 21.32
C GLU A 117 9.03 11.10 20.54
N MET A 118 8.82 9.79 20.68
CA MET A 118 7.73 9.09 19.99
C MET A 118 6.34 9.52 20.49
N THR A 119 5.44 9.71 19.54
CA THR A 119 4.02 9.89 19.81
C THR A 119 3.43 8.63 20.47
N GLU A 120 2.33 8.80 21.20
CA GLU A 120 1.63 7.69 21.86
C GLU A 120 1.22 6.59 20.87
N ARG A 121 0.81 6.99 19.66
CA ARG A 121 0.46 6.08 18.57
C ARG A 121 1.64 5.24 18.08
N GLU A 122 2.83 5.84 17.97
CA GLU A 122 4.05 5.12 17.59
C GLU A 122 4.49 4.14 18.68
N ARG A 123 4.39 4.53 19.95
CA ARG A 123 4.65 3.63 21.09
C ARG A 123 3.70 2.45 21.10
N LEU A 124 2.41 2.67 20.87
CA LEU A 124 1.42 1.58 20.83
C LEU A 124 1.63 0.67 19.61
N LYS A 125 2.05 1.22 18.47
CA LYS A 125 2.41 0.42 17.29
C LYS A 125 3.58 -0.52 17.59
N ILE A 126 4.69 -0.01 18.14
CA ILE A 126 5.84 -0.85 18.50
C ILE A 126 5.43 -1.92 19.51
N ARG A 127 4.68 -1.56 20.56
CA ARG A 127 4.19 -2.54 21.55
C ARG A 127 3.33 -3.64 20.91
N THR A 128 2.54 -3.28 19.89
CA THR A 128 1.70 -4.25 19.16
C THR A 128 2.56 -5.20 18.34
N ASP A 129 3.57 -4.67 17.64
CA ASP A 129 4.51 -5.45 16.83
C ASP A 129 5.37 -6.39 17.71
N ASP A 130 5.83 -5.90 18.87
CA ASP A 130 6.55 -6.69 19.87
C ASP A 130 5.67 -7.83 20.42
N ALA A 131 4.44 -7.52 20.84
CA ALA A 131 3.51 -8.53 21.37
C ALA A 131 3.11 -9.57 20.31
N TRP A 132 3.02 -9.17 19.03
CA TRP A 132 2.79 -10.09 17.92
C TRP A 132 3.97 -11.04 17.71
N SER A 133 5.19 -10.50 17.76
CA SER A 133 6.43 -11.28 17.61
C SER A 133 6.61 -12.28 18.75
N GLU A 134 6.35 -11.87 20.00
CA GLU A 134 6.36 -12.75 21.17
C GLU A 134 5.34 -13.91 21.04
N TYR A 135 4.13 -13.61 20.54
CA TYR A 135 3.11 -14.63 20.27
C TYR A 135 3.53 -15.63 19.20
N LEU A 136 4.10 -15.15 18.09
CA LEU A 136 4.57 -16.03 17.01
C LEU A 136 5.67 -16.97 17.51
N ALA A 137 6.65 -16.44 18.25
CA ALA A 137 7.73 -17.23 18.82
C ALA A 137 7.22 -18.29 19.81
N ALA A 138 6.28 -17.92 20.70
CA ALA A 138 5.68 -18.85 21.65
C ALA A 138 4.85 -19.93 20.95
N LYS A 139 4.11 -19.55 19.89
CA LYS A 139 3.33 -20.49 19.06
C LYS A 139 4.23 -21.47 18.34
N GLU A 140 5.30 -20.98 17.71
CA GLU A 140 6.27 -21.83 17.01
C GLU A 140 6.94 -22.80 17.98
N ALA A 141 7.43 -22.32 19.12
CA ALA A 141 8.02 -23.16 20.15
C ALA A 141 7.05 -24.25 20.66
N MET A 142 5.76 -23.93 20.80
CA MET A 142 4.73 -24.92 21.14
C MET A 142 4.51 -25.95 20.02
N LEU A 143 4.50 -25.51 18.76
CA LEU A 143 4.34 -26.40 17.60
C LEU A 143 5.53 -27.35 17.45
N GLU A 144 6.76 -26.87 17.66
CA GLU A 144 7.95 -27.74 17.67
C GLU A 144 7.87 -28.76 18.81
N LEU A 145 7.44 -28.34 20.00
CA LEU A 145 7.22 -29.23 21.13
C LEU A 145 6.17 -30.31 20.82
N MET A 146 5.07 -29.96 20.16
CA MET A 146 4.01 -30.89 19.75
C MET A 146 4.48 -31.92 18.71
N ARG A 147 5.50 -31.60 17.91
CA ARG A 147 6.08 -32.52 16.92
C ARG A 147 7.06 -33.52 17.54
N ALA A 148 7.52 -33.28 18.77
CA ALA A 148 8.44 -34.18 19.44
C ALA A 148 7.73 -35.47 19.90
N HIS A 149 8.39 -36.61 19.69
CA HIS A 149 7.84 -37.93 20.02
C HIS A 149 7.72 -38.19 21.53
N LYS A 150 8.49 -37.46 22.34
CA LYS A 150 8.44 -37.53 23.81
C LYS A 150 8.72 -36.14 24.38
N VAL A 151 7.83 -35.67 25.25
CA VAL A 151 7.92 -34.35 25.87
C VAL A 151 7.82 -34.50 27.39
N ASP A 152 8.69 -33.79 28.11
CA ASP A 152 8.61 -33.70 29.56
C ASP A 152 7.36 -32.90 29.99
N PRO A 153 6.56 -33.37 30.95
CA PRO A 153 5.36 -32.67 31.40
C PRO A 153 5.60 -31.26 31.95
N GLY A 154 6.75 -31.00 32.57
CA GLY A 154 7.12 -29.68 33.07
C GLY A 154 7.40 -28.70 31.93
N ILE A 155 8.21 -29.13 30.94
CA ILE A 155 8.48 -28.34 29.73
C ILE A 155 7.17 -28.05 28.97
N TRP A 156 6.27 -29.03 28.88
CA TRP A 156 4.95 -28.81 28.29
C TRP A 156 4.13 -27.75 29.01
N ALA A 157 4.10 -27.80 30.35
CA ALA A 157 3.40 -26.81 31.16
C ALA A 157 3.99 -25.40 30.97
N ASP A 158 5.31 -25.27 30.94
CA ASP A 158 6.00 -23.98 30.78
C ASP A 158 5.74 -23.36 29.40
N HIS A 159 5.83 -24.15 28.33
CA HIS A 159 5.52 -23.67 26.98
C HIS A 159 4.04 -23.28 26.83
N LYS A 160 3.14 -24.02 27.48
CA LYS A 160 1.70 -23.72 27.49
C LYS A 160 1.42 -22.41 28.22
N GLU A 161 2.06 -22.21 29.36
CA GLU A 161 1.93 -20.98 30.13
C GLU A 161 2.48 -19.77 29.35
N ARG A 162 3.66 -19.94 28.75
CA ARG A 162 4.28 -18.89 27.92
C ARG A 162 3.41 -18.50 26.73
N LEU A 163 2.79 -19.47 26.06
CA LEU A 163 1.84 -19.20 24.97
C LEU A 163 0.60 -18.46 25.48
N ARG A 164 0.06 -18.85 26.63
CA ARG A 164 -1.09 -18.17 27.26
C ARG A 164 -0.78 -16.71 27.57
N GLN A 165 0.36 -16.45 28.22
CA GLN A 165 0.80 -15.09 28.55
C GLN A 165 1.01 -14.22 27.30
N ALA A 166 1.56 -14.79 26.22
CA ALA A 166 1.73 -14.08 24.96
C ALA A 166 0.38 -13.74 24.28
N ILE A 167 -0.61 -14.63 24.35
CA ILE A 167 -1.97 -14.37 23.87
C ILE A 167 -2.61 -13.22 24.67
N ASP A 168 -2.56 -13.29 26.00
CA ASP A 168 -3.16 -12.27 26.87
C ASP A 168 -2.52 -10.90 26.64
N ARG A 169 -1.18 -10.85 26.54
CA ARG A 169 -0.43 -9.62 26.25
C ARG A 169 -0.81 -9.03 24.89
N ARG A 170 -0.88 -9.86 23.84
CA ARG A 170 -1.29 -9.41 22.50
C ARG A 170 -2.69 -8.82 22.51
N VAL A 171 -3.65 -9.49 23.14
CA VAL A 171 -5.05 -9.01 23.22
C VAL A 171 -5.12 -7.68 24.00
N CYS A 172 -4.39 -7.56 25.10
CA CYS A 172 -4.38 -6.37 25.92
C CYS A 172 -3.80 -5.15 25.17
N VAL A 173 -2.67 -5.35 24.46
CA VAL A 173 -2.04 -4.29 23.66
C VAL A 173 -2.88 -3.92 22.43
N GLN A 174 -3.45 -4.91 21.74
CA GLN A 174 -4.32 -4.66 20.59
C GLN A 174 -5.57 -3.85 20.96
N ARG A 175 -6.16 -4.10 22.15
CA ARG A 175 -7.27 -3.30 22.66
C ARG A 175 -6.85 -1.85 22.92
N ALA A 176 -5.69 -1.64 23.52
CA ALA A 176 -5.15 -0.31 23.80
C ALA A 176 -4.76 0.48 22.53
N TYR A 177 -4.45 -0.20 21.42
CA TYR A 177 -4.18 0.45 20.13
C TYR A 177 -5.44 0.90 19.38
N LEU A 178 -6.57 0.19 19.62
CA LEU A 178 -7.83 0.42 18.91
C LEU A 178 -8.80 1.35 19.65
N SER A 179 -8.53 1.63 20.93
CA SER A 179 -9.24 2.60 21.79
C SER A 179 -8.68 4.01 21.60
#